data_AF-A0A5C6YM06-F1
#
_entry.id   AF-A0A5C6YM06-F1
#
_cell.length_a   1.000
_cell.length_b   1.000
_cell.length_c   1.000
_cell.angle_alpha   90.00
_cell.angle_beta   90.00
_cell.angle_gamma   90.00
#
_symmetry.space_group_name_H-M   'P 1'
#
loop_
_entity.id
_entity.type
_entity.pdbx_description
1 polymer ?
#
loop_
_entity_poly.entity_id
_entity_poly.type
_entity_poly.pdbx_seq_one_letter_code
_entity_poly.pdbx_strand_id
1 'polypeptide(L)' 'MISILIYYCDTHEFFMDHYEEIESLRYEYEELYGVILKPQGDLMNWYSWFAFETVARNLAESFGIY' A
#
# COMPACT_ATOMS: atom_id res chain seq x y z
N MET A 1 5.13 5.68 -12.96
CA MET A 1 4.33 4.45 -13.13
C MET A 1 5.30 3.28 -13.08
N ILE A 2 5.29 2.48 -12.02
CA ILE A 2 6.20 1.34 -11.85
C ILE A 2 5.65 0.17 -12.65
N SER A 3 6.46 -0.40 -13.53
CA SER A 3 6.09 -1.47 -14.47
C SER A 3 5.54 -2.74 -13.80
N ILE A 4 5.94 -2.98 -12.55
CA ILE A 4 5.61 -4.18 -11.75
C ILE A 4 4.16 -4.13 -11.24
N LEU A 5 3.58 -2.93 -11.11
CA LEU A 5 2.18 -2.73 -10.68
C LEU A 5 1.21 -2.57 -11.87
N ILE A 6 1.69 -2.80 -13.11
CA ILE A 6 0.90 -2.64 -14.34
C ILE A 6 0.15 -3.92 -14.71
N TYR A 7 0.68 -5.09 -14.35
CA TYR A 7 0.08 -6.38 -14.66
C TYR A 7 -0.57 -7.01 -13.41
N TYR A 8 -1.78 -7.54 -13.62
CA TYR A 8 -2.63 -8.05 -12.54
C TYR A 8 -2.01 -9.24 -11.79
N CYS A 9 -1.29 -10.13 -12.49
CA CYS A 9 -0.55 -11.24 -11.86
C CYS A 9 0.55 -10.72 -10.94
N ASP A 10 1.38 -9.78 -11.40
CA ASP A 10 2.48 -9.23 -10.61
C ASP A 10 1.99 -8.45 -9.38
N THR A 11 0.80 -7.84 -9.46
CA THR A 11 0.23 -7.10 -8.34
C THR A 11 -0.28 -8.04 -7.24
N HIS A 12 -0.82 -9.20 -7.63
CA HIS A 12 -1.24 -10.23 -6.67
C HIS A 12 -0.05 -10.96 -6.05
N GLU A 13 0.99 -11.27 -6.83
CA GLU A 13 2.23 -11.83 -6.29
C GLU A 13 2.92 -10.85 -5.33
N PHE A 14 3.01 -9.57 -5.68
CA PHE A 14 3.53 -8.54 -4.77
C PHE A 14 2.72 -8.44 -3.48
N PHE A 15 1.39 -8.44 -3.57
CA PHE A 15 0.53 -8.41 -2.39
C PHE A 15 0.74 -9.63 -1.49
N MET A 16 0.92 -10.82 -2.08
CA MET A 16 1.13 -12.05 -1.32
C MET A 16 2.52 -12.09 -0.67
N ASP A 17 3.55 -11.63 -1.37
CA ASP A 17 4.94 -11.60 -0.87
C ASP A 17 5.09 -10.60 0.30
N HIS A 18 4.40 -9.46 0.22
CA HIS A 18 4.46 -8.39 1.21
C HIS A 18 3.22 -8.28 2.10
N TYR A 19 2.39 -9.33 2.17
CA TYR A 19 1.08 -9.29 2.83
C TYR A 19 1.16 -8.77 4.28
N GLU A 20 2.11 -9.28 5.06
CA GLU A 20 2.27 -8.91 6.47
C GLU A 20 2.64 -7.41 6.63
N GLU A 21 3.51 -6.90 5.76
CA GLU A 21 3.92 -5.49 5.78
C GLU A 21 2.75 -4.57 5.39
N ILE A 22 1.98 -4.98 4.38
CA ILE A 22 0.82 -4.24 3.90
C ILE A 22 -0.28 -4.19 4.97
N GLU A 23 -0.56 -5.31 5.64
CA GLU A 23 -1.51 -5.34 6.76
C GLU A 23 -1.03 -4.50 7.95
N SER A 24 0.27 -4.54 8.29
CA SER A 24 0.81 -3.68 9.35
C SER A 24 0.61 -2.20 9.04
N LEU A 25 0.90 -1.78 7.80
CA LEU A 25 0.65 -0.41 7.33
C LEU A 25 -0.84 -0.05 7.37
N ARG A 26 -1.72 -1.01 7.05
CA ARG A 26 -3.17 -0.82 7.17
C ARG A 26 -3.55 -0.54 8.61
N TYR A 27 -3.15 -1.39 9.56
CA TYR A 27 -3.49 -1.21 10.97
C TYR A 27 -2.95 0.09 11.54
N GLU A 28 -1.69 0.44 11.25
CA GLU A 28 -1.10 1.72 11.68
C GLU A 28 -1.88 2.91 11.13
N TYR A 29 -2.27 2.87 9.85
CA TYR A 29 -3.05 3.95 9.24
C TYR A 29 -4.46 4.05 9.83
N GLU A 30 -5.14 2.92 10.04
CA GLU A 30 -6.46 2.90 10.67
C GLU A 30 -6.42 3.40 12.12
N GLU A 31 -5.35 3.10 12.87
CA GLU A 31 -5.12 3.60 14.23
C GLU A 31 -4.80 5.10 14.26
N LEU A 32 -3.91 5.57 13.39
CA LEU A 32 -3.48 6.97 13.32
C LEU A 32 -4.60 7.92 12.92
N TYR A 33 -5.42 7.52 11.95
CA TYR A 33 -6.48 8.38 11.40
C TYR A 33 -7.86 8.04 11.94
N GLY A 34 -8.02 6.93 12.67
CA GLY A 34 -9.30 6.47 13.20
C GLY A 34 -10.33 6.12 12.11
N VAL A 35 -9.86 5.81 10.90
CA VAL A 35 -10.71 5.47 9.74
C VAL A 35 -10.57 4.01 9.40
N ILE A 36 -11.67 3.35 9.03
CA ILE A 36 -11.64 1.97 8.54
C ILE A 36 -11.54 1.98 7.02
N LEU A 37 -10.49 1.38 6.47
CA LEU A 37 -10.30 1.28 5.02
C LEU A 37 -11.32 0.29 4.44
N LYS A 38 -12.15 0.77 3.52
CA LYS A 38 -13.18 -0.03 2.84
C LYS A 38 -13.02 0.04 1.32
N PRO A 39 -11.96 -0.57 0.77
CA PRO A 39 -11.76 -0.61 -0.67
C PRO A 39 -12.90 -1.36 -1.38
N GLN A 40 -13.19 -0.94 -2.61
CA GLN A 40 -14.15 -1.60 -3.51
C GLN A 40 -13.42 -2.11 -4.75
N GLY A 41 -13.74 -3.33 -5.18
CA GLY A 41 -13.09 -3.98 -6.33
C GLY A 41 -11.98 -4.95 -5.92
N ASP A 42 -10.86 -4.93 -6.62
CA ASP A 42 -9.73 -5.83 -6.35
C ASP A 42 -8.93 -5.36 -5.15
N LEU A 43 -9.11 -6.09 -4.04
CA LEU A 43 -8.53 -5.77 -2.75
C LEU A 43 -7.00 -5.79 -2.80
N MET A 44 -6.42 -6.81 -3.44
CA MET A 44 -4.96 -7.00 -3.48
C MET A 44 -4.29 -5.86 -4.25
N ASN A 45 -4.86 -5.47 -5.39
CA ASN A 45 -4.36 -4.33 -6.15
C ASN A 45 -4.50 -3.03 -5.33
N TRP A 46 -5.66 -2.79 -4.73
CA TRP A 46 -5.90 -1.57 -3.97
C TRP A 46 -4.94 -1.44 -2.78
N TYR A 47 -4.77 -2.50 -1.99
CA TYR A 47 -3.88 -2.50 -0.84
C TYR A 47 -2.41 -2.42 -1.24
N SER A 48 -2.02 -3.00 -2.37
CA SER A 48 -0.67 -2.85 -2.91
C SER A 48 -0.36 -1.40 -3.27
N TRP A 49 -1.31 -0.70 -3.91
CA TRP A 49 -1.18 0.73 -4.21
C TRP A 49 -1.12 1.57 -2.94
N PHE A 50 -2.02 1.31 -1.99
CA PHE A 50 -2.04 1.99 -0.71
C PHE A 50 -0.70 1.85 0.04
N ALA A 51 -0.15 0.63 0.12
CA ALA A 51 1.13 0.40 0.77
C ALA A 51 2.27 1.12 0.06
N PHE A 52 2.29 1.07 -1.28
CA PHE A 52 3.29 1.78 -2.06
C PHE A 52 3.25 3.29 -1.84
N GLU A 53 2.07 3.90 -1.90
CA GLU A 53 1.89 5.34 -1.68
C GLU A 53 2.29 5.75 -0.25
N THR A 54 1.93 4.93 0.74
CA THR A 54 2.26 5.17 2.15
C THR A 54 3.78 5.13 2.37
N VAL A 55 4.46 4.11 1.85
CA VAL A 55 5.93 4.00 1.94
C VAL A 55 6.61 5.13 1.18
N ALA A 56 6.13 5.47 -0.02
CA ALA A 56 6.67 6.57 -0.80
C ALA A 56 6.52 7.93 -0.10
N ARG A 57 5.38 8.18 0.56
CA ARG A 57 5.17 9.38 1.40
C ARG A 57 6.12 9.40 2.59
N ASN A 58 6.19 8.31 3.36
CA ASN A 58 7.09 8.21 4.51
C ASN A 58 8.56 8.45 4.10
N LEU A 59 8.94 7.91 2.95
CA LEU A 59 10.27 8.10 2.37
C LEU A 59 10.49 9.57 1.96
N ALA A 60 9.52 10.21 1.30
CA ALA A 60 9.58 11.61 0.92
C ALA A 60 9.68 12.54 2.14
N GLU A 61 8.94 12.27 3.22
CA GLU A 61 9.05 12.97 4.50
C GLU A 61 10.43 12.77 5.13
N SER A 62 10.97 11.55 5.09
CA SER A 62 12.34 11.27 5.57
C SER A 62 13.41 12.02 4.78
N PHE A 63 13.18 12.30 3.49
CA PHE A 63 14.07 13.10 2.65
C PHE A 63 13.79 14.61 2.71
N GLY A 64 12.73 15.04 3.40
CA GLY A 64 12.35 16.46 3.52
C GLY A 64 11.89 17.09 2.20
N ILE A 65 11.35 16.29 1.28
CA ILE A 65 10.90 16.74 -0.06
C ILE A 65 9.37 16.89 -0.16
N TYR A 66 8.69 17.06 0.98
CA TYR A 66 7.23 17.19 1.09
C TYR A 66 6.78 18.64 1.29
#